data_AF-A0AB33J0E7-F1
#
_entry.id   AF-A0AB33J0E7-F1
#
_cell.length_a   1.000
_cell.length_b   1.000
_cell.length_c   1.000
_cell.angle_alpha   90.00
_cell.angle_beta   90.00
_cell.angle_gamma   90.00
#
_symmetry.space_group_name_H-M   'P 1'
#
loop_
_entity.id
_entity.type
_entity.pdbx_description
1 polymer ?
#
loop_
_entity_poly.entity_id
_entity_poly.type
_entity_poly.pdbx_seq_one_letter_code
_entity_poly.pdbx_strand_id
1 'polypeptide(L)'
;MMQKKFVQHTLIACITCLALMSMAGCRDEFHIDSSKTSSKLVAYVFPSTADTTYIRLWKSIPVGTQTSASTQQIDNANIQYRVNGAQRTVYPKGDGLYYAIGKQQPGDHIDIKVSANDLPDVASYGSIPQAVPIHADDIIYLSRIGEDDLQDTYYQVQAHFSDPEATTDYYAVRILAKDIAPAEKQGGNQELLDSAYFWANIDTKDEPLLNHISDLDNSLGFNNTFYRNFYIFDDQTINGQTHTLRLNILSYQTGMTAEPPTTRSFKVYLYKLSPEYYKFLKSLNELANNKLARYGLSQMRTSFTNVQGGFGVLGCYALSESEWMSVELDE
;
A
#
# COMPACT_ATOMS: atom_id res chain seq x y z
N MET A 1 -44.78 46.68 18.58
CA MET A 1 -45.31 45.99 17.37
C MET A 1 -44.34 46.05 16.18
N MET A 2 -43.52 47.09 16.03
CA MET A 2 -42.52 47.24 14.94
C MET A 2 -41.37 46.21 14.97
N GLN A 3 -40.86 45.87 16.17
CA GLN A 3 -39.71 44.96 16.33
C GLN A 3 -40.00 43.51 15.88
N LYS A 4 -41.20 43.00 16.14
CA LYS A 4 -41.62 41.65 15.70
C LYS A 4 -41.73 41.55 14.18
N LYS A 5 -42.20 42.60 13.50
CA LYS A 5 -42.28 42.63 12.03
C LYS A 5 -40.88 42.66 11.42
N PHE A 6 -39.94 43.43 11.98
CA PHE A 6 -38.56 43.47 11.50
C PHE A 6 -37.88 42.10 11.58
N VAL A 7 -37.94 41.44 12.74
CA VAL A 7 -37.36 40.09 12.94
C VAL A 7 -37.99 39.06 11.98
N GLN A 8 -39.30 39.14 11.75
CA GLN A 8 -39.99 38.23 10.82
C GLN A 8 -39.56 38.45 9.37
N HIS A 9 -39.33 39.70 8.94
CA HIS A 9 -38.86 39.99 7.58
C HIS A 9 -37.39 39.58 7.40
N THR A 10 -36.54 39.78 8.41
CA THR A 10 -35.15 39.30 8.38
C THR A 10 -35.08 37.77 8.34
N LEU A 11 -35.94 37.08 9.10
CA LEU A 11 -36.00 35.61 9.09
C LEU A 11 -36.47 35.08 7.73
N ILE A 12 -37.50 35.68 7.13
CA ILE A 12 -37.99 35.29 5.80
C ILE A 12 -36.91 35.54 4.73
N ALA A 13 -36.21 36.67 4.81
CA ALA A 13 -35.11 37.00 3.90
C ALA A 13 -33.93 36.00 4.02
N CYS A 14 -33.57 35.62 5.24
CA CYS A 14 -32.55 34.59 5.47
C CYS A 14 -32.98 33.21 4.92
N ILE A 15 -34.23 32.81 5.12
CA ILE A 15 -34.76 31.53 4.59
C ILE A 15 -34.80 31.55 3.06
N THR A 16 -35.19 32.67 2.45
CA THR A 16 -35.19 32.80 0.98
C THR A 16 -33.78 32.84 0.40
N CYS A 17 -32.81 33.49 1.05
CA CYS A 17 -31.40 33.40 0.66
C CYS A 17 -30.84 31.98 0.78
N LEU A 18 -31.17 31.24 1.86
CA LEU A 18 -30.76 29.84 2.02
C LEU A 18 -31.36 28.94 0.93
N ALA A 19 -32.64 29.17 0.59
CA ALA A 19 -33.32 28.43 -0.48
C ALA A 19 -32.73 28.75 -1.87
N LEU A 20 -32.38 30.01 -2.14
CA LEU A 20 -31.73 30.41 -3.40
C LEU A 20 -30.31 29.83 -3.53
N MET A 21 -29.55 29.74 -2.44
CA MET A 21 -28.23 29.09 -2.43
C MET A 21 -28.31 27.58 -2.68
N SER A 22 -29.40 26.92 -2.28
CA SER A 22 -29.61 25.47 -2.53
C SER A 22 -29.82 25.12 -4.01
N MET A 23 -30.20 26.09 -4.85
CA MET A 23 -30.39 25.90 -6.29
C MET A 23 -29.13 26.18 -7.11
N ALA A 24 -28.05 26.67 -6.50
CA ALA A 24 -26.75 26.89 -7.14
C ALA A 24 -25.80 25.68 -7.01
N GLY A 25 -26.34 24.48 -6.78
CA GLY A 25 -25.54 23.26 -6.82
C GLY A 25 -25.03 23.01 -8.25
N CYS A 26 -23.72 23.17 -8.48
CA CYS A 26 -23.08 22.72 -9.71
C CYS A 26 -23.40 21.24 -9.93
N ARG A 27 -24.24 20.94 -10.92
CA ARG A 27 -24.37 19.57 -11.44
C ARG A 27 -23.24 19.36 -12.42
N ASP A 28 -22.28 18.51 -12.05
CA ASP A 28 -21.31 17.97 -12.99
C ASP A 28 -22.02 16.93 -13.87
N GLU A 29 -22.23 17.24 -15.15
CA GLU A 29 -22.69 16.27 -16.15
C GLU A 29 -21.51 15.43 -16.64
N PHE A 30 -21.39 14.21 -16.13
CA PHE A 30 -20.37 13.26 -16.56
C PHE A 30 -20.85 12.45 -17.77
N HIS A 31 -20.40 12.82 -18.97
CA HIS A 31 -20.66 12.08 -20.20
C HIS A 31 -19.46 11.18 -20.56
N ILE A 32 -19.65 9.86 -20.48
CA ILE A 32 -18.69 8.88 -21.01
C ILE A 32 -19.10 8.52 -22.43
N ASP A 33 -18.29 8.90 -23.41
CA ASP A 33 -18.42 8.42 -24.79
C ASP A 33 -17.70 7.07 -24.93
N SER A 34 -18.42 5.99 -24.63
CA SER A 34 -17.88 4.62 -24.70
C SER A 34 -17.36 4.25 -26.09
N SER A 35 -17.89 4.87 -27.15
CA SER A 35 -17.48 4.64 -28.55
C SER A 35 -16.05 5.09 -28.86
N LYS A 36 -15.46 5.95 -28.01
CA LYS A 36 -14.09 6.46 -28.14
C LYS A 36 -13.07 5.76 -27.25
N THR A 37 -13.48 4.76 -26.46
CA THR A 37 -12.59 4.09 -25.51
C THR A 37 -11.99 2.83 -26.13
N SER A 38 -10.67 2.79 -26.28
CA SER A 38 -9.92 1.60 -26.71
C SER A 38 -9.14 0.99 -25.55
N SER A 39 -8.87 -0.31 -25.65
CA SER A 39 -8.00 -1.00 -24.69
C SER A 39 -6.58 -0.46 -24.75
N LYS A 40 -5.94 -0.38 -23.60
CA LYS A 40 -4.53 -0.03 -23.43
C LYS A 40 -3.81 -1.12 -22.66
N LEU A 41 -2.48 -1.14 -22.79
CA LEU A 41 -1.63 -2.04 -22.03
C LEU A 41 -1.50 -1.55 -20.58
N VAL A 42 -1.57 -2.48 -19.63
CA VAL A 42 -1.37 -2.28 -18.19
C VAL A 42 -0.10 -3.02 -17.80
N ALA A 43 0.91 -2.30 -17.30
CA ALA A 43 2.19 -2.88 -16.89
C ALA A 43 2.48 -2.60 -15.41
N TYR A 44 2.70 -3.67 -14.64
CA TYR A 44 3.23 -3.58 -13.27
C TYR A 44 4.62 -4.20 -13.22
N VAL A 45 5.60 -3.38 -12.82
CA VAL A 45 7.01 -3.74 -12.76
C VAL A 45 7.57 -3.19 -11.45
N PHE A 46 8.16 -4.05 -10.63
CA PHE A 46 8.70 -3.64 -9.34
C PHE A 46 10.15 -4.09 -9.16
N PRO A 47 11.10 -3.44 -9.86
CA PRO A 47 12.51 -3.79 -9.79
C PRO A 47 13.08 -3.47 -8.40
N SER A 48 14.02 -4.29 -7.94
CA SER A 48 14.72 -4.09 -6.67
C SER A 48 16.12 -4.70 -6.71
N THR A 49 16.84 -4.61 -5.59
CA THR A 49 18.13 -5.27 -5.41
C THR A 49 18.05 -6.80 -5.30
N ALA A 50 16.83 -7.37 -5.36
CA ALA A 50 16.63 -8.82 -5.47
C ALA A 50 17.16 -9.37 -6.80
N ASP A 51 17.29 -10.68 -6.89
CA ASP A 51 17.82 -11.37 -8.08
C ASP A 51 16.83 -11.43 -9.24
N THR A 52 15.54 -11.23 -8.98
CA THR A 52 14.46 -11.43 -9.94
C THR A 52 13.50 -10.25 -9.92
N THR A 53 13.24 -9.66 -11.08
CA THR A 53 12.19 -8.65 -11.27
C THR A 53 11.03 -9.28 -12.02
N TYR A 54 9.84 -9.26 -11.42
CA TYR A 54 8.60 -9.68 -12.08
C TYR A 54 7.96 -8.54 -12.85
N ILE A 55 7.45 -8.85 -14.03
CA ILE A 55 6.73 -7.95 -14.93
C ILE A 55 5.36 -8.56 -15.19
N ARG A 56 4.30 -7.80 -14.93
CA ARG A 56 2.92 -8.28 -15.09
C ARG A 56 2.15 -7.42 -16.05
N LEU A 57 1.58 -8.06 -17.07
CA LEU A 57 0.95 -7.41 -18.21
C LEU A 57 -0.51 -7.82 -18.37
N TRP A 58 -1.37 -6.81 -18.54
CA TRP A 58 -2.77 -7.00 -18.88
C TRP A 58 -3.27 -5.99 -19.91
N LYS A 59 -4.44 -6.27 -20.47
CA LYS A 59 -5.20 -5.40 -21.35
C LYS A 59 -6.34 -4.74 -20.56
N SER A 60 -6.44 -3.41 -20.60
CA SER A 60 -7.52 -2.69 -19.91
C SER A 60 -8.88 -2.95 -20.57
N ILE A 61 -9.96 -2.91 -19.77
CA ILE A 61 -11.34 -3.00 -20.25
C ILE A 61 -11.86 -1.58 -20.52
N PRO A 62 -12.29 -1.26 -21.74
CA PRO A 62 -12.98 -0.01 -22.03
C PRO A 62 -14.32 0.06 -21.30
N VAL A 63 -14.75 1.27 -20.93
CA VAL A 63 -16.01 1.47 -20.21
C VAL A 63 -17.19 1.07 -21.11
N GLY A 64 -18.13 0.28 -20.57
CA GLY A 64 -19.31 -0.20 -21.30
C GLY A 64 -19.13 -1.56 -21.99
N THR A 65 -17.97 -2.21 -21.85
CA THR A 65 -17.74 -3.56 -22.39
C THR A 65 -18.28 -4.62 -21.42
N GLN A 66 -19.19 -5.49 -21.88
CA GLN A 66 -19.73 -6.62 -21.09
C GLN A 66 -18.90 -7.90 -21.26
N THR A 67 -17.58 -7.83 -21.07
CA THR A 67 -16.71 -9.01 -21.17
C THR A 67 -16.41 -9.59 -19.78
N SER A 68 -16.54 -10.90 -19.64
CA SER A 68 -16.05 -11.64 -18.48
C SER A 68 -14.53 -11.51 -18.38
N ALA A 69 -14.00 -11.35 -17.15
CA ALA A 69 -12.61 -11.01 -16.84
C ALA A 69 -11.51 -12.03 -17.27
N SER A 70 -11.85 -13.10 -18.00
CA SER A 70 -11.01 -14.30 -18.09
C SER A 70 -9.89 -14.28 -19.14
N THR A 71 -9.75 -13.25 -19.99
CA THR A 71 -8.65 -13.17 -20.99
C THR A 71 -8.07 -11.77 -21.13
N GLN A 72 -7.74 -11.13 -20.01
CA GLN A 72 -7.03 -9.84 -20.02
C GLN A 72 -5.51 -9.96 -20.01
N GLN A 73 -4.95 -11.15 -19.79
CA GLN A 73 -3.51 -11.34 -19.69
C GLN A 73 -2.83 -11.28 -21.06
N ILE A 74 -1.58 -10.81 -21.10
CA ILE A 74 -0.81 -10.67 -22.34
C ILE A 74 0.42 -11.60 -22.28
N ASP A 75 0.35 -12.76 -22.93
CA ASP A 75 1.43 -13.77 -22.95
C ASP A 75 2.39 -13.68 -24.15
N ASN A 76 2.11 -12.80 -25.10
CA ASN A 76 2.87 -12.61 -26.33
C ASN A 76 3.43 -11.18 -26.47
N ALA A 77 3.93 -10.61 -25.38
CA ALA A 77 4.53 -9.28 -25.39
C ALA A 77 6.01 -9.33 -25.80
N ASN A 78 6.45 -8.32 -26.54
CA ASN A 78 7.87 -8.01 -26.72
C ASN A 78 8.29 -6.99 -25.65
N ILE A 79 9.21 -7.40 -24.78
CA ILE A 79 9.64 -6.60 -23.63
C ILE A 79 11.12 -6.25 -23.80
N GLN A 80 11.40 -4.94 -23.88
CA GLN A 80 12.74 -4.40 -23.75
C GLN A 80 12.95 -3.92 -22.32
N TYR A 81 13.63 -4.74 -21.53
CA TYR A 81 14.02 -4.38 -20.16
C TYR A 81 15.52 -4.08 -20.14
N ARG A 82 15.90 -2.86 -19.75
CA ARG A 82 17.29 -2.41 -19.72
C ARG A 82 17.68 -1.95 -18.32
N VAL A 83 18.92 -2.27 -17.95
CA VAL A 83 19.57 -1.81 -16.72
C VAL A 83 20.78 -0.99 -17.14
N ASN A 84 20.82 0.30 -16.82
CA ASN A 84 21.85 1.26 -17.24
C ASN A 84 22.06 1.24 -18.76
N GLY A 85 20.97 1.20 -19.52
CA GLY A 85 20.98 1.11 -20.99
C GLY A 85 21.31 -0.27 -21.57
N ALA A 86 21.82 -1.21 -20.77
CA ALA A 86 22.13 -2.57 -21.22
C ALA A 86 20.87 -3.46 -21.19
N GLN A 87 20.52 -4.03 -22.35
CA GLN A 87 19.40 -4.95 -22.51
C GLN A 87 19.60 -6.22 -21.65
N ARG A 88 18.56 -6.63 -20.93
CA ARG A 88 18.49 -7.92 -20.25
C ARG A 88 17.47 -8.82 -20.91
N THR A 89 17.70 -10.13 -20.79
CA THR A 89 16.74 -11.14 -21.25
C THR A 89 15.54 -11.18 -20.32
N VAL A 90 14.34 -11.23 -20.91
CA VAL A 90 13.08 -11.38 -20.20
C VAL A 90 12.48 -12.73 -20.58
N TYR A 91 12.03 -13.48 -19.59
CA TYR A 91 11.48 -14.82 -19.76
C TYR A 91 9.98 -14.82 -19.46
N PRO A 92 9.15 -15.43 -20.33
CA PRO A 92 7.73 -15.62 -20.03
C PRO A 92 7.56 -16.72 -18.98
N LYS A 93 6.59 -16.54 -18.08
CA LYS A 93 6.12 -17.55 -17.13
C LYS A 93 4.67 -18.01 -17.42
N GLY A 94 3.92 -17.24 -18.21
CA GLY A 94 2.51 -17.48 -18.55
C GLY A 94 1.56 -16.62 -17.71
N ASP A 95 0.29 -16.56 -18.10
CA ASP A 95 -0.75 -15.77 -17.43
C ASP A 95 -0.41 -14.27 -17.29
N GLY A 96 0.24 -13.71 -18.31
CA GLY A 96 0.69 -12.32 -18.37
C GLY A 96 1.87 -12.02 -17.46
N LEU A 97 2.51 -13.04 -16.90
CA LEU A 97 3.67 -12.91 -16.02
C LEU A 97 4.97 -13.20 -16.77
N TYR A 98 5.93 -12.29 -16.62
CA TYR A 98 7.28 -12.39 -17.12
C TYR A 98 8.26 -12.09 -15.99
N TYR A 99 9.52 -12.46 -16.18
CA TYR A 99 10.58 -12.10 -15.23
C TYR A 99 11.91 -11.83 -15.93
N ALA A 100 12.68 -10.92 -15.35
CA ALA A 100 14.08 -10.67 -15.69
C ALA A 100 14.95 -11.11 -14.51
N ILE A 101 16.02 -11.86 -14.79
CA ILE A 101 17.02 -12.25 -13.78
C ILE A 101 18.18 -11.25 -13.82
N GLY A 102 18.54 -10.72 -12.67
CA GLY A 102 19.70 -9.85 -12.49
C GLY A 102 19.66 -9.15 -11.14
N LYS A 103 20.77 -9.22 -10.41
CA LYS A 103 20.96 -8.52 -9.13
C LYS A 103 21.30 -7.06 -9.38
N GLN A 104 20.28 -6.21 -9.40
CA GLN A 104 20.44 -4.76 -9.55
C GLN A 104 21.10 -4.16 -8.30
N GLN A 105 21.75 -3.01 -8.50
CA GLN A 105 22.42 -2.26 -7.44
C GLN A 105 21.67 -0.95 -7.16
N PRO A 106 21.79 -0.38 -5.95
CA PRO A 106 21.40 0.99 -5.69
C PRO A 106 21.95 1.95 -6.76
N GLY A 107 21.10 2.83 -7.26
CA GLY A 107 21.42 3.79 -8.33
C GLY A 107 21.25 3.25 -9.75
N ASP A 108 21.03 1.95 -9.94
CA ASP A 108 20.75 1.40 -11.28
C ASP A 108 19.49 2.04 -11.88
N HIS A 109 19.61 2.49 -13.13
CA HIS A 109 18.51 3.01 -13.93
C HIS A 109 17.84 1.89 -14.71
N ILE A 110 16.53 1.77 -14.54
CA ILE A 110 15.71 0.76 -15.18
C ILE A 110 14.84 1.42 -16.24
N ASP A 111 14.95 0.94 -17.48
CA ASP A 111 14.05 1.31 -18.57
C ASP A 111 13.25 0.09 -19.01
N ILE A 112 11.94 0.26 -19.22
CA ILE A 112 11.11 -0.74 -19.86
C ILE A 112 10.36 -0.15 -21.06
N LYS A 113 10.35 -0.91 -22.17
CA LYS A 113 9.40 -0.73 -23.27
C LYS A 113 8.69 -2.03 -23.53
N VAL A 114 7.38 -1.98 -23.70
CA VAL A 114 6.56 -3.16 -23.97
C VAL A 114 5.68 -2.89 -25.16
N SER A 115 5.70 -3.83 -26.11
CA SER A 115 4.76 -3.87 -27.22
C SER A 115 4.01 -5.20 -27.23
N ALA A 116 2.73 -5.14 -27.58
CA ALA A 116 1.85 -6.29 -27.72
C ALA A 116 0.90 -6.04 -28.89
N ASN A 117 0.55 -7.08 -29.63
CA ASN A 117 -0.29 -6.94 -30.82
C ASN A 117 -1.60 -6.20 -30.48
N ASP A 118 -2.00 -5.30 -31.38
CA ASP A 118 -3.26 -4.53 -31.32
C ASP A 118 -3.38 -3.58 -30.12
N LEU A 119 -2.28 -3.25 -29.43
CA LEU A 119 -2.22 -2.27 -28.35
C LEU A 119 -1.13 -1.23 -28.60
N PRO A 120 -1.33 0.03 -28.16
CA PRO A 120 -0.26 1.02 -28.16
C PRO A 120 0.93 0.55 -27.31
N ASP A 121 2.13 0.79 -27.82
CA ASP A 121 3.37 0.56 -27.08
C ASP A 121 3.39 1.38 -25.80
N VAL A 122 4.00 0.82 -24.76
CA VAL A 122 4.19 1.51 -23.48
C VAL A 122 5.64 1.61 -23.11
N ALA A 123 5.96 2.64 -22.33
CA ALA A 123 7.29 2.86 -21.78
C ALA A 123 7.22 3.40 -20.36
N SER A 124 8.20 3.03 -19.55
CA SER A 124 8.41 3.60 -18.22
C SER A 124 9.86 3.46 -17.81
N TYR A 125 10.27 4.22 -16.81
CA TYR A 125 11.61 4.17 -16.25
C TYR A 125 11.60 4.48 -14.76
N GLY A 126 12.68 4.15 -14.07
CA GLY A 126 12.87 4.41 -12.65
C GLY A 126 14.31 4.13 -12.22
N SER A 127 14.65 4.44 -10.98
CA SER A 127 15.98 4.17 -10.43
C SER A 127 15.87 3.42 -9.11
N ILE A 128 16.73 2.41 -8.90
CA ILE A 128 16.76 1.64 -7.66
C ILE A 128 17.25 2.54 -6.51
N PRO A 129 16.44 2.73 -5.45
CA PRO A 129 16.88 3.55 -4.32
C PRO A 129 17.94 2.82 -3.49
N GLN A 130 18.64 3.56 -2.63
CA GLN A 130 19.56 2.98 -1.66
C GLN A 130 18.80 2.49 -0.43
N ALA A 131 19.02 1.22 -0.05
CA ALA A 131 18.44 0.66 1.17
C ALA A 131 18.96 1.41 2.41
N VAL A 132 18.08 1.60 3.40
CA VAL A 132 18.44 2.19 4.70
C VAL A 132 18.44 1.08 5.74
N PRO A 133 19.54 0.85 6.48
CA PRO A 133 19.59 -0.16 7.52
C PRO A 133 18.52 0.08 8.60
N ILE A 134 17.94 -1.01 9.11
CA ILE A 134 16.96 -1.00 10.20
C ILE A 134 17.46 -1.99 11.27
N HIS A 135 17.42 -1.58 12.53
CA HIS A 135 17.75 -2.41 13.68
C HIS A 135 16.53 -2.48 14.60
N ALA A 136 16.29 -3.60 15.24
CA ALA A 136 15.24 -3.71 16.23
C ALA A 136 15.81 -4.38 17.49
N ASP A 137 15.57 -3.77 18.65
CA ASP A 137 16.22 -4.13 19.92
C ASP A 137 15.28 -4.31 21.10
N ASP A 138 14.00 -3.94 20.96
CA ASP A 138 13.06 -4.03 22.08
C ASP A 138 11.66 -4.44 21.64
N ILE A 139 10.99 -5.17 22.53
CA ILE A 139 9.58 -5.53 22.45
C ILE A 139 8.92 -5.15 23.76
N ILE A 140 8.08 -4.13 23.74
CA ILE A 140 7.35 -3.66 24.92
C ILE A 140 5.96 -4.28 24.93
N TYR A 141 5.58 -4.90 26.04
CA TYR A 141 4.22 -5.35 26.27
C TYR A 141 3.35 -4.19 26.77
N LEU A 142 2.28 -3.88 26.05
CA LEU A 142 1.36 -2.80 26.36
C LEU A 142 -0.07 -3.33 26.51
N SER A 143 -0.86 -2.69 27.36
CA SER A 143 -2.30 -2.94 27.46
C SER A 143 -3.08 -1.63 27.41
N ARG A 144 -4.23 -1.63 26.75
CA ARG A 144 -5.09 -0.46 26.55
C ARG A 144 -6.55 -0.86 26.66
N ILE A 145 -7.37 0.07 27.13
CA ILE A 145 -8.81 -0.08 27.05
C ILE A 145 -9.25 0.55 25.72
N GLY A 146 -9.89 -0.25 24.87
CA GLY A 146 -10.47 0.16 23.59
C GLY A 146 -11.73 1.00 23.78
N GLU A 147 -12.26 1.53 22.67
CA GLU A 147 -13.51 2.32 22.67
C GLU A 147 -14.75 1.47 23.04
N ASP A 148 -14.63 0.15 22.97
CA ASP A 148 -15.63 -0.85 23.34
C ASP A 148 -15.51 -1.32 24.79
N ASP A 149 -14.71 -0.61 25.61
CA ASP A 149 -14.36 -0.94 27.01
C ASP A 149 -13.64 -2.30 27.18
N LEU A 150 -13.13 -2.90 26.09
CA LEU A 150 -12.34 -4.12 26.15
C LEU A 150 -10.85 -3.81 26.32
N GLN A 151 -10.14 -4.67 27.07
CA GLN A 151 -8.69 -4.53 27.22
C GLN A 151 -7.97 -5.24 26.08
N ASP A 152 -7.34 -4.47 25.21
CA ASP A 152 -6.43 -4.95 24.17
C ASP A 152 -4.99 -4.98 24.70
N THR A 153 -4.26 -6.02 24.30
CA THR A 153 -2.84 -6.18 24.63
C THR A 153 -2.02 -6.24 23.36
N TYR A 154 -0.81 -5.67 23.41
CA TYR A 154 0.03 -5.46 22.24
C TYR A 154 1.48 -5.84 22.52
N TYR A 155 2.13 -6.42 21.52
CA TYR A 155 3.58 -6.41 21.37
C TYR A 155 3.96 -5.17 20.57
N GLN A 156 4.58 -4.18 21.21
CA GLN A 156 5.15 -3.02 20.53
C GLN A 156 6.59 -3.33 20.15
N VAL A 157 6.82 -3.62 18.88
CA VAL A 157 8.17 -3.79 18.33
C VAL A 157 8.79 -2.42 18.09
N GLN A 158 9.93 -2.14 18.71
CA GLN A 158 10.70 -0.91 18.48
C GLN A 158 11.83 -1.16 17.49
N ALA A 159 11.86 -0.36 16.42
CA ALA A 159 12.88 -0.48 15.38
C ALA A 159 13.41 0.90 14.95
N HIS A 160 14.72 1.00 14.74
CA HIS A 160 15.44 2.25 14.55
C HIS A 160 16.11 2.28 13.18
N PHE A 161 15.91 3.37 12.45
CA PHE A 161 16.64 3.67 11.22
C PHE A 161 17.04 5.15 11.19
N SER A 162 18.06 5.46 10.41
CA SER A 162 18.51 6.85 10.22
C SER A 162 18.19 7.31 8.81
N ASP A 163 17.42 8.39 8.72
CA ASP A 163 17.06 9.02 7.47
C ASP A 163 18.23 9.87 6.91
N PRO A 164 18.48 9.89 5.59
CA PRO A 164 19.51 10.77 5.01
C PRO A 164 19.06 12.24 4.93
N GLU A 165 19.78 13.16 5.60
CA GLU A 165 19.46 14.61 5.73
C GLU A 165 19.21 15.41 4.43
N ALA A 166 19.63 14.92 3.27
CA ALA A 166 19.72 15.71 2.03
C ALA A 166 18.69 15.33 0.96
N THR A 167 17.78 14.40 1.23
CA THR A 167 16.86 13.84 0.25
C THR A 167 15.42 13.89 0.75
N THR A 168 14.46 13.95 -0.17
CA THR A 168 13.06 13.67 0.16
C THR A 168 12.81 12.21 -0.12
N ASP A 169 12.57 11.47 0.94
CA ASP A 169 12.56 10.03 0.92
C ASP A 169 11.21 9.43 1.29
N TYR A 170 10.97 8.28 0.69
CA TYR A 170 9.72 7.56 0.82
C TYR A 170 10.00 6.15 1.31
N TYR A 171 9.21 5.73 2.28
CA TYR A 171 9.43 4.47 2.97
C TYR A 171 8.15 3.65 3.04
N ALA A 172 8.34 2.36 3.32
CA ALA A 172 7.29 1.53 3.87
C ALA A 172 7.84 0.55 4.90
N VAL A 173 6.99 0.15 5.83
CA VAL A 173 7.32 -0.86 6.84
C VAL A 173 6.32 -2.01 6.85
N ARG A 174 6.81 -3.21 7.15
CA ARG A 174 6.02 -4.39 7.46
C ARG A 174 6.66 -5.17 8.60
N ILE A 175 5.87 -5.99 9.28
CA ILE A 175 6.38 -6.98 10.23
C ILE A 175 6.00 -8.37 9.78
N LEU A 176 7.01 -9.23 9.63
CA LEU A 176 6.82 -10.66 9.52
C LEU A 176 6.87 -11.25 10.92
N ALA A 177 5.75 -11.85 11.33
CA ALA A 177 5.69 -12.64 12.56
C ALA A 177 5.89 -14.11 12.22
N LYS A 178 6.56 -14.82 13.13
CA LYS A 178 6.74 -16.27 13.11
C LYS A 178 6.29 -16.83 14.44
N ASP A 179 5.25 -17.65 14.39
CA ASP A 179 4.78 -18.44 15.52
C ASP A 179 5.43 -19.80 15.48
N ILE A 180 5.90 -20.26 16.64
CA ILE A 180 6.53 -21.56 16.83
C ILE A 180 5.72 -22.31 17.88
N ALA A 181 5.17 -23.45 17.48
CA ALA A 181 4.45 -24.34 18.35
C ALA A 181 5.37 -25.50 18.78
N PRO A 182 5.11 -26.14 19.93
CA PRO A 182 5.84 -27.34 20.32
C PRO A 182 5.59 -28.43 19.28
N ALA A 183 6.64 -29.14 18.87
CA ALA A 183 6.52 -30.24 17.94
C ALA A 183 5.72 -31.40 18.58
N GLU A 184 4.54 -31.71 18.06
CA GLU A 184 3.80 -32.88 18.51
C GLU A 184 4.48 -34.17 18.00
N LYS A 185 4.77 -35.12 18.89
CA LYS A 185 5.13 -36.49 18.53
C LYS A 185 3.89 -37.38 18.61
N GLN A 186 3.01 -37.33 17.61
CA GLN A 186 1.90 -38.29 17.50
C GLN A 186 1.95 -39.04 16.18
N GLY A 187 1.75 -40.35 16.24
CA GLY A 187 1.86 -41.27 15.11
C GLY A 187 0.69 -41.15 14.15
N GLY A 188 0.93 -40.54 12.99
CA GLY A 188 0.00 -40.51 11.87
C GLY A 188 0.53 -39.63 10.74
N ASN A 189 0.19 -39.95 9.49
CA ASN A 189 0.67 -39.27 8.27
C ASN A 189 0.02 -37.88 8.06
N GLN A 190 -0.04 -37.02 9.08
CA GLN A 190 -0.41 -35.62 8.93
C GLN A 190 0.81 -34.73 9.18
N GLU A 191 1.22 -33.97 8.15
CA GLU A 191 2.21 -32.90 8.31
C GLU A 191 1.56 -31.74 9.06
N LEU A 192 1.72 -31.73 10.38
CA LEU A 192 1.38 -30.59 11.22
C LEU A 192 2.49 -29.53 11.08
N LEU A 193 2.11 -28.26 10.90
CA LEU A 193 3.07 -27.16 10.85
C LEU A 193 3.49 -26.77 12.26
N ASP A 194 4.77 -27.02 12.57
CA ASP A 194 5.43 -26.60 13.82
C ASP A 194 5.72 -25.08 13.85
N SER A 195 5.58 -24.41 12.71
CA SER A 195 5.76 -22.98 12.59
C SER A 195 4.84 -22.36 11.54
N ALA A 196 4.37 -21.15 11.82
CA ALA A 196 3.54 -20.37 10.92
C ALA A 196 4.09 -18.96 10.75
N TYR A 197 4.13 -18.48 9.50
CA TYR A 197 4.55 -17.12 9.17
C TYR A 197 3.35 -16.30 8.72
N PHE A 198 3.24 -15.07 9.20
CA PHE A 198 2.20 -14.15 8.76
C PHE A 198 2.69 -12.70 8.77
N TRP A 199 2.15 -11.89 7.87
CA TRP A 199 2.35 -10.44 7.89
C TRP A 199 1.41 -9.83 8.93
N ALA A 200 1.96 -9.26 9.99
CA ALA A 200 1.17 -8.72 11.08
C ALA A 200 0.42 -7.44 10.66
N ASN A 201 -0.80 -7.25 11.19
CA ASN A 201 -1.45 -5.96 11.17
C ASN A 201 -0.86 -5.10 12.28
N ILE A 202 -0.40 -3.91 11.90
CA ILE A 202 0.13 -2.89 12.80
C ILE A 202 -1.00 -1.93 13.16
N ASP A 203 -1.26 -1.80 14.46
CA ASP A 203 -2.04 -0.69 15.00
C ASP A 203 -1.17 0.56 14.96
N THR A 204 -1.62 1.57 14.21
CA THR A 204 -0.81 2.75 13.89
C THR A 204 -0.90 3.85 14.94
N LYS A 205 -1.78 3.73 15.96
CA LYS A 205 -2.10 4.82 16.89
C LYS A 205 -0.87 5.47 17.57
N ASP A 206 0.16 4.69 17.86
CA ASP A 206 1.38 5.15 18.54
C ASP A 206 2.51 5.60 17.63
N GLU A 207 2.33 5.46 16.32
CA GLU A 207 3.35 5.76 15.33
C GLU A 207 2.94 7.01 14.54
N PRO A 208 3.49 8.20 14.87
CA PRO A 208 3.15 9.44 14.20
C PRO A 208 3.41 9.44 12.69
N LEU A 209 4.37 8.64 12.21
CA LEU A 209 4.63 8.49 10.78
C LEU A 209 3.54 7.71 10.05
N LEU A 210 2.76 6.91 10.77
CA LEU A 210 1.72 6.06 10.18
C LEU A 210 0.30 6.53 10.54
N ASN A 211 0.12 7.28 11.63
CA ASN A 211 -1.18 7.77 12.08
C ASN A 211 -1.49 9.16 11.51
N HIS A 212 -2.16 9.19 10.36
CA HIS A 212 -2.50 10.44 9.68
C HIS A 212 -3.95 10.89 9.87
N ILE A 213 -4.74 10.19 10.68
CA ILE A 213 -6.14 10.55 10.91
C ILE A 213 -6.35 11.00 12.36
N SER A 214 -7.09 12.07 12.55
CA SER A 214 -7.61 12.44 13.85
C SER A 214 -8.89 11.65 14.18
N ASP A 215 -9.30 11.65 15.44
CA ASP A 215 -10.58 11.06 15.86
C ASP A 215 -11.78 11.71 15.13
N LEU A 216 -11.66 13.00 14.80
CA LEU A 216 -12.65 13.71 13.99
C LEU A 216 -12.71 13.13 12.56
N ASP A 217 -11.57 12.84 11.94
CA ASP A 217 -11.53 12.24 10.59
C ASP A 217 -12.17 10.85 10.58
N ASN A 218 -11.94 10.06 11.63
CA ASN A 218 -12.59 8.76 11.80
C ASN A 218 -14.12 8.90 11.87
N SER A 219 -14.63 9.87 12.64
CA SER A 219 -16.06 10.16 12.74
C SER A 219 -16.70 10.60 11.41
N LEU A 220 -15.90 11.21 10.52
CA LEU A 220 -16.32 11.63 9.18
C LEU A 220 -16.21 10.51 8.13
N GLY A 221 -15.82 9.31 8.54
CA GLY A 221 -15.71 8.14 7.68
C GLY A 221 -14.40 8.05 6.90
N PHE A 222 -13.37 8.82 7.28
CA PHE A 222 -12.01 8.59 6.78
C PHE A 222 -11.38 7.42 7.53
N ASN A 223 -10.72 6.54 6.80
CA ASN A 223 -9.98 5.41 7.36
C ASN A 223 -8.48 5.59 7.16
N ASN A 224 -7.68 4.94 8.00
CA ASN A 224 -6.23 4.83 7.83
C ASN A 224 -5.84 3.39 7.53
N THR A 225 -6.44 2.81 6.49
CA THR A 225 -6.14 1.44 6.06
C THR A 225 -5.01 1.46 5.03
N PHE A 226 -4.06 0.53 5.20
CA PHE A 226 -2.94 0.34 4.29
C PHE A 226 -3.15 -0.89 3.42
N TYR A 227 -2.80 -0.80 2.15
CA TYR A 227 -2.90 -1.92 1.22
C TYR A 227 -2.00 -3.09 1.65
N ARG A 228 -2.61 -4.24 2.00
CA ARG A 228 -1.93 -5.53 2.27
C ARG A 228 -0.80 -5.47 3.31
N ASN A 229 -1.03 -4.79 4.45
CA ASN A 229 -0.05 -4.69 5.53
C ASN A 229 1.27 -4.05 5.06
N PHE A 230 1.18 -3.07 4.16
CA PHE A 230 2.30 -2.32 3.60
C PHE A 230 2.17 -0.85 3.99
N TYR A 231 2.78 -0.49 5.12
CA TYR A 231 2.55 0.79 5.79
C TYR A 231 3.52 1.84 5.25
N ILE A 232 3.05 2.73 4.38
CA ILE A 232 3.88 3.73 3.70
C ILE A 232 3.94 5.04 4.48
N PHE A 233 5.07 5.75 4.41
CA PHE A 233 5.26 7.07 5.00
C PHE A 233 6.34 7.85 4.24
N ASP A 234 6.42 9.17 4.47
CA ASP A 234 7.52 10.02 3.99
C ASP A 234 8.36 10.52 5.19
N ASP A 235 9.51 11.13 4.89
CA ASP A 235 10.51 11.56 5.86
C ASP A 235 10.34 12.99 6.37
N GLN A 236 9.25 13.68 5.99
CA GLN A 236 9.10 15.12 6.21
C GLN A 236 9.22 15.53 7.69
N THR A 237 8.86 14.63 8.60
CA THR A 237 8.91 14.84 10.05
C THR A 237 10.13 14.23 10.73
N ILE A 238 10.94 13.44 10.01
CA ILE A 238 12.20 12.84 10.50
C ILE A 238 13.37 13.79 10.25
N ASN A 239 13.40 14.42 9.07
CA ASN A 239 14.36 15.45 8.68
C ASN A 239 15.83 15.02 8.94
N GLY A 240 16.20 13.83 8.44
CA GLY A 240 17.57 13.30 8.53
C GLY A 240 18.02 12.78 9.89
N GLN A 241 17.12 12.67 10.86
CA GLN A 241 17.42 12.12 12.18
C GLN A 241 17.20 10.61 12.24
N THR A 242 17.65 9.99 13.32
CA THR A 242 17.26 8.63 13.66
C THR A 242 15.81 8.64 14.18
N HIS A 243 14.95 7.83 13.57
CA HIS A 243 13.58 7.62 14.04
C HIS A 243 13.41 6.22 14.63
N THR A 244 12.64 6.14 15.71
CA THR A 244 12.20 4.88 16.32
C THR A 244 10.77 4.59 15.94
N LEU A 245 10.57 3.60 15.09
CA LEU A 245 9.26 3.06 14.75
C LEU A 245 8.67 2.32 15.95
N ARG A 246 7.42 2.65 16.30
CA ARG A 246 6.64 2.02 17.38
C ARG A 246 5.51 1.19 16.80
N LEU A 247 5.80 -0.08 16.54
CA LEU A 247 4.94 -0.93 15.72
C LEU A 247 4.13 -1.88 16.60
N ASN A 248 2.87 -1.52 16.88
CA ASN A 248 2.00 -2.28 17.76
C ASN A 248 1.30 -3.44 17.05
N ILE A 249 1.45 -4.64 17.59
CA ILE A 249 0.79 -5.84 17.08
C ILE A 249 -0.08 -6.40 18.20
N LEU A 250 -1.39 -6.53 17.95
CA LEU A 250 -2.30 -7.18 18.90
C LEU A 250 -1.80 -8.58 19.27
N SER A 251 -1.75 -8.87 20.57
CA SER A 251 -1.14 -10.09 21.12
C SER A 251 -1.83 -11.38 20.63
N TYR A 252 -3.11 -11.30 20.31
CA TYR A 252 -3.91 -12.43 19.82
C TYR A 252 -3.82 -12.63 18.29
N GLN A 253 -3.12 -11.75 17.54
CA GLN A 253 -2.83 -12.04 16.13
C GLN A 253 -1.88 -13.24 16.06
N THR A 254 -2.32 -14.32 15.42
CA THR A 254 -1.59 -15.59 15.39
C THR A 254 -1.62 -16.20 13.99
N GLY A 255 -0.56 -16.92 13.66
CA GLY A 255 -0.52 -17.79 12.50
C GLY A 255 -1.31 -19.08 12.72
N MET A 256 -1.54 -19.84 11.64
CA MET A 256 -2.17 -21.15 11.73
C MET A 256 -1.11 -22.21 12.09
N THR A 257 -0.99 -22.50 13.39
CA THR A 257 -0.15 -23.58 13.94
C THR A 257 -0.99 -24.78 14.36
N ALA A 258 -0.34 -25.92 14.56
CA ALA A 258 -1.01 -27.14 15.04
C ALA A 258 -1.46 -27.05 16.51
N GLU A 259 -0.63 -26.44 17.34
CA GLU A 259 -0.85 -26.21 18.77
C GLU A 259 -0.71 -24.72 19.09
N PRO A 260 -1.15 -24.25 20.27
CA PRO A 260 -0.84 -22.90 20.74
C PRO A 260 0.68 -22.63 20.67
N PRO A 261 1.10 -21.50 20.07
CA PRO A 261 2.51 -21.20 19.97
C PRO A 261 3.12 -20.94 21.35
N THR A 262 4.31 -21.47 21.61
CA THR A 262 5.09 -21.21 22.83
C THR A 262 6.04 -20.04 22.65
N THR A 263 6.43 -19.75 21.41
CA THR A 263 7.36 -18.66 21.10
C THR A 263 6.84 -17.89 19.90
N ARG A 264 6.92 -16.56 19.97
CA ARG A 264 6.63 -15.66 18.84
C ARG A 264 7.85 -14.83 18.51
N SER A 265 8.21 -14.78 17.23
CA SER A 265 9.32 -13.97 16.73
C SER A 265 8.84 -12.93 15.72
N PHE A 266 9.46 -11.76 15.71
CA PHE A 266 9.16 -10.66 14.82
C PHE A 266 10.40 -10.23 14.04
N LYS A 267 10.21 -9.92 12.76
CA LYS A 267 11.22 -9.31 11.90
C LYS A 267 10.63 -8.09 11.19
N VAL A 268 11.33 -6.96 11.28
CA VAL A 268 10.89 -5.70 10.66
C VAL A 268 11.51 -5.59 9.27
N TYR A 269 10.67 -5.32 8.28
CA TYR A 269 11.06 -5.08 6.89
C TYR A 269 10.88 -3.59 6.59
N LEU A 270 11.99 -2.88 6.36
CA LEU A 270 11.99 -1.48 5.94
C LEU A 270 12.30 -1.37 4.44
N TYR A 271 11.38 -0.78 3.70
CA TYR A 271 11.51 -0.54 2.26
C TYR A 271 11.84 0.92 2.03
N LYS A 272 12.90 1.21 1.28
CA LYS A 272 13.09 2.50 0.63
C LYS A 272 12.41 2.44 -0.74
N LEU A 273 11.52 3.39 -1.02
CA LEU A 273 10.70 3.41 -2.23
C LEU A 273 11.14 4.49 -3.19
N SER A 274 11.02 4.24 -4.50
CA SER A 274 11.07 5.33 -5.47
C SER A 274 9.82 6.22 -5.34
N PRO A 275 9.90 7.51 -5.73
CA PRO A 275 8.75 8.42 -5.67
C PRO A 275 7.52 7.89 -6.41
N GLU A 276 7.72 7.21 -7.54
CA GLU A 276 6.66 6.63 -8.36
C GLU A 276 5.97 5.48 -7.63
N TYR A 277 6.73 4.63 -6.94
CA TYR A 277 6.14 3.53 -6.19
C TYR A 277 5.35 4.04 -4.98
N TYR A 278 5.89 5.02 -4.25
CA TYR A 278 5.18 5.66 -3.15
C TYR A 278 3.87 6.31 -3.61
N LYS A 279 3.90 7.09 -4.69
CA LYS A 279 2.68 7.72 -5.26
C LYS A 279 1.64 6.69 -5.69
N PHE A 280 2.09 5.56 -6.25
CA PHE A 280 1.20 4.44 -6.58
C PHE A 280 0.52 3.88 -5.34
N LEU A 281 1.27 3.48 -4.32
CA LEU A 281 0.74 2.93 -3.08
C LEU A 281 -0.16 3.93 -2.35
N LYS A 282 0.23 5.20 -2.31
CA LYS A 282 -0.58 6.29 -1.76
C LYS A 282 -1.93 6.40 -2.48
N SER A 283 -1.95 6.34 -3.82
CA SER A 283 -3.20 6.36 -4.59
C SER A 283 -4.11 5.16 -4.29
N LEU A 284 -3.54 3.97 -4.01
CA LEU A 284 -4.31 2.80 -3.61
C LEU A 284 -4.91 2.97 -2.21
N ASN A 285 -4.13 3.47 -1.25
CA ASN A 285 -4.60 3.74 0.10
C ASN A 285 -5.70 4.82 0.10
N GLU A 286 -5.51 5.92 -0.63
CA GLU A 286 -6.51 6.99 -0.78
C GLU A 286 -7.81 6.48 -1.39
N LEU A 287 -7.73 5.61 -2.41
CA LEU A 287 -8.92 5.00 -3.01
C LEU A 287 -9.66 4.08 -2.03
N ALA A 288 -8.92 3.27 -1.27
CA ALA A 288 -9.49 2.36 -0.27
C ALA A 288 -10.13 3.11 0.92
N ASN A 289 -9.52 4.22 1.32
CA ASN A 289 -9.90 5.00 2.50
C ASN A 289 -10.97 6.06 2.22
N ASN A 290 -11.30 6.35 0.95
CA ASN A 290 -12.34 7.31 0.60
C ASN A 290 -13.75 6.69 0.64
N LYS A 291 -14.31 6.51 1.84
CA LYS A 291 -15.69 6.01 2.01
C LYS A 291 -16.72 6.92 1.34
N LEU A 292 -16.55 8.25 1.39
CA LEU A 292 -17.49 9.20 0.79
C LEU A 292 -17.61 9.02 -0.72
N ALA A 293 -16.50 8.77 -1.43
CA ALA A 293 -16.52 8.46 -2.86
C ALA A 293 -17.26 7.15 -3.16
N ARG A 294 -17.14 6.14 -2.30
CA ARG A 294 -17.92 4.89 -2.43
C ARG A 294 -19.43 5.13 -2.33
N TYR A 295 -19.85 6.11 -1.54
CA TYR A 295 -21.25 6.52 -1.40
C TYR A 295 -21.68 7.61 -2.40
N GLY A 296 -20.83 7.98 -3.37
CA GLY A 296 -21.13 8.99 -4.38
C GLY A 296 -21.13 10.43 -3.86
N LEU A 297 -20.57 10.67 -2.66
CA LEU A 297 -20.50 11.96 -1.99
C LEU A 297 -19.16 12.68 -2.22
N SER A 298 -18.24 12.06 -2.97
CA SER A 298 -16.95 12.61 -3.40
C SER A 298 -16.55 12.03 -4.76
N GLN A 299 -15.73 12.75 -5.53
CA GLN A 299 -15.14 12.21 -6.75
C GLN A 299 -14.17 11.07 -6.45
N MET A 300 -14.16 10.02 -7.29
CA MET A 300 -13.11 9.00 -7.28
C MET A 300 -11.85 9.55 -7.92
N ARG A 301 -10.72 9.49 -7.22
CA ARG A 301 -9.41 9.83 -7.81
C ARG A 301 -8.94 8.69 -8.70
N THR A 302 -8.33 9.03 -9.83
CA THR A 302 -7.69 8.06 -10.71
C THR A 302 -6.44 7.48 -10.06
N SER A 303 -6.21 6.17 -10.21
CA SER A 303 -4.97 5.53 -9.76
C SER A 303 -3.75 6.13 -10.46
N PHE A 304 -2.65 6.30 -9.73
CA PHE A 304 -1.40 6.84 -10.28
C PHE A 304 -0.83 5.93 -11.39
N THR A 305 -0.22 6.54 -12.41
CA THR A 305 0.57 5.81 -13.41
C THR A 305 1.78 6.61 -13.89
N ASN A 306 2.91 5.94 -14.07
CA ASN A 306 4.10 6.43 -14.78
C ASN A 306 4.39 5.63 -16.06
N VAL A 307 3.42 4.85 -16.54
CA VAL A 307 3.52 4.06 -17.77
C VAL A 307 2.94 4.89 -18.92
N GLN A 308 3.83 5.46 -19.73
CA GLN A 308 3.46 6.26 -20.89
C GLN A 308 2.79 5.37 -21.94
N GLY A 309 1.72 5.85 -22.58
CA GLY A 309 0.95 5.09 -23.59
C GLY A 309 -0.08 4.11 -23.01
N GLY A 310 -0.02 3.81 -21.71
CA GLY A 310 -0.87 2.81 -21.06
C GLY A 310 -1.21 3.16 -19.61
N PHE A 311 -1.34 2.12 -18.79
CA PHE A 311 -1.56 2.23 -17.36
C PHE A 311 -0.58 1.37 -16.58
N GLY A 312 -0.53 1.59 -15.26
CA GLY A 312 0.24 0.78 -14.33
C GLY A 312 1.42 1.54 -13.76
N VAL A 313 2.42 0.81 -13.24
CA VAL A 313 3.54 1.39 -12.52
C VAL A 313 4.84 0.63 -12.78
N LEU A 314 5.92 1.38 -13.00
CA LEU A 314 7.28 0.92 -12.72
C LEU A 314 7.70 1.59 -11.41
N GLY A 315 7.76 0.81 -10.34
CA GLY A 315 8.05 1.29 -8.99
C GLY A 315 9.25 0.57 -8.40
N CYS A 316 10.38 1.27 -8.26
CA CYS A 316 11.60 0.69 -7.74
C CYS A 316 11.59 0.71 -6.21
N TYR A 317 12.27 -0.26 -5.59
CA TYR A 317 12.48 -0.25 -4.15
C TYR A 317 13.78 -0.96 -3.76
N ALA A 318 14.23 -0.73 -2.54
CA ALA A 318 15.28 -1.49 -1.89
C ALA A 318 14.81 -1.87 -0.48
N LEU A 319 15.23 -3.06 -0.02
CA LEU A 319 14.77 -3.66 1.23
C LEU A 319 15.94 -3.81 2.21
N SER A 320 15.66 -3.47 3.47
CA SER A 320 16.45 -3.84 4.64
C SER A 320 15.58 -4.61 5.62
N GLU A 321 16.19 -5.51 6.38
CA GLU A 321 15.50 -6.33 7.37
C GLU A 321 16.24 -6.22 8.71
N SER A 322 15.50 -6.18 9.82
CA SER A 322 16.09 -6.29 11.16
C SER A 322 16.52 -7.72 11.46
N GLU A 323 17.25 -7.94 12.55
CA GLU A 323 17.33 -9.27 13.14
C GLU A 323 15.97 -9.72 13.69
N TRP A 324 15.83 -11.02 13.92
CA TRP A 324 14.65 -11.56 14.60
C TRP A 324 14.70 -11.21 16.09
N MET A 325 13.58 -10.76 16.63
CA MET A 325 13.37 -10.65 18.08
C MET A 325 12.30 -11.64 18.49
N SER A 326 12.47 -12.31 19.62
CA SER A 326 11.58 -13.36 20.09
C SER A 326 11.05 -13.04 21.48
N VAL A 327 9.80 -13.41 21.72
CA VAL A 327 9.18 -13.45 23.04
C VAL A 327 8.70 -14.87 23.30
N GLU A 328 8.88 -15.34 24.53
CA GLU A 328 8.19 -16.52 25.02
C GLU A 328 6.75 -16.14 25.35
N LEU A 329 5.82 -17.02 25.00
CA LEU A 329 4.41 -16.87 25.27
C LEU A 329 4.12 -17.69 26.53
N ASP A 330 3.68 -17.01 27.60
CA ASP A 330 3.23 -17.69 28.82
C ASP A 330 1.96 -18.51 28.51
N GLU A 331 1.88 -19.73 29.07
CA GLU A 331 0.72 -20.64 28.94
C GLU A 331 -0.56 -20.12 29.61
#